data_AF-A0A9D6EQQ8-F1
#
_entry.id   AF-A0A9D6EQQ8-F1
#
_cell.length_a   1.000
_cell.length_b   1.000
_cell.length_c   1.000
_cell.angle_alpha   90.00
_cell.angle_beta   90.00
_cell.angle_gamma   90.00
#
_symmetry.space_group_name_H-M   'P 1'
#
loop_
_entity.id
_entity.type
_entity.pdbx_description
1 polymer ?
#
loop_
_entity_poly.entity_id
_entity_poly.type
_entity_poly.pdbx_seq_one_letter_code
_entity_poly.pdbx_strand_id
1 'polypeptide(L)'
;MNSAVINIKTEPEVKQKAQKLAKDLGLNLSALINGYLRQLIKTKRVEFSLDETPSEYLKQAIKQAQKERKEGKASPVFDKASDAIKWLHEHS
;
A
#
# COMPACT_ATOMS: atom_id res chain seq x y z
N MET A 1 -1.13 28.42 -19.42
CA MET A 1 -1.53 27.28 -18.57
C MET A 1 -3.00 27.00 -18.84
N ASN A 2 -3.35 25.83 -19.37
CA ASN A 2 -4.76 25.43 -19.46
C ASN A 2 -5.17 24.79 -18.14
N SER A 3 -6.11 25.43 -17.44
CA SER A 3 -6.78 24.86 -16.28
C SER A 3 -8.21 24.49 -16.65
N ALA A 4 -8.70 23.40 -16.06
CA ALA A 4 -10.10 23.01 -16.11
C ALA A 4 -10.68 23.07 -14.70
N VAL A 5 -11.93 23.50 -14.58
CA VAL A 5 -12.62 23.58 -13.29
C VAL A 5 -13.37 22.26 -13.04
N ILE A 6 -13.16 21.67 -11.86
CA ILE A 6 -13.89 20.49 -11.40
C ILE A 6 -14.78 20.92 -10.23
N ASN A 7 -16.10 20.83 -10.41
CA ASN A 7 -17.08 21.10 -9.36
C ASN A 7 -17.56 19.78 -8.74
N ILE A 8 -17.32 19.60 -7.44
CA ILE A 8 -17.67 18.38 -6.70
C ILE A 8 -18.66 18.74 -5.60
N LYS A 9 -19.84 18.13 -5.61
CA LYS A 9 -20.80 18.18 -4.49
C LYS A 9 -20.44 17.08 -3.49
N THR A 10 -20.36 17.43 -2.22
CA THR A 10 -20.08 16.52 -1.11
C THR A 10 -20.68 17.09 0.16
N GLU A 11 -20.79 16.26 1.19
CA GLU A 11 -21.18 16.71 2.52
C GLU A 11 -20.16 17.70 3.11
N PRO A 12 -20.61 18.74 3.85
CA PRO A 12 -19.72 19.70 4.50
C PRO A 12 -18.70 19.05 5.43
N GLU A 13 -19.10 18.04 6.18
CA GLU A 13 -18.22 17.33 7.12
C GLU A 13 -17.08 16.59 6.40
N VAL A 14 -17.39 15.91 5.30
CA VAL A 14 -16.39 15.20 4.47
C VAL A 14 -15.36 16.20 3.93
N LYS A 15 -15.82 17.35 3.44
CA LYS A 15 -14.92 18.42 2.96
C LYS A 15 -13.99 18.92 4.06
N GLN A 16 -14.52 19.17 5.25
CA GLN A 16 -13.72 19.64 6.39
C GLN A 16 -12.68 18.60 6.82
N LYS A 17 -13.08 17.32 6.93
CA LYS A 17 -12.16 16.22 7.28
C LYS A 17 -11.04 16.07 6.24
N ALA A 18 -11.39 16.10 4.94
CA ALA A 18 -10.40 16.04 3.87
C ALA A 18 -9.45 17.25 3.86
N GLN A 19 -9.95 18.45 4.14
CA GLN A 19 -9.12 19.66 4.27
C GLN A 19 -8.14 19.57 5.44
N LYS A 20 -8.59 19.05 6.58
CA LYS A 20 -7.73 18.83 7.75
C LYS A 20 -6.62 17.83 7.42
N LEU A 21 -6.97 16.67 6.87
CA LEU A 21 -6.00 15.66 6.46
C LEU A 21 -4.97 16.21 5.46
N ALA A 22 -5.42 16.98 4.46
CA ALA A 22 -4.52 17.62 3.51
C ALA A 22 -3.53 18.57 4.22
N LYS A 23 -4.01 19.38 5.17
CA LYS A 23 -3.16 20.29 5.96
C LYS A 23 -2.16 19.55 6.83
N ASP A 24 -2.57 18.45 7.46
CA ASP A 24 -1.69 17.61 8.28
C ASP A 24 -0.56 17.01 7.43
N LEU A 25 -0.80 16.79 6.12
CA LEU A 25 0.18 16.38 5.12
C LEU A 25 0.98 17.55 4.49
N GLY A 26 0.77 18.80 4.94
CA GLY A 26 1.43 19.99 4.40
C GLY A 26 0.90 20.44 3.03
N LEU A 27 -0.30 20.01 2.66
CA LEU A 27 -0.92 20.28 1.36
C LEU A 27 -2.25 21.04 1.52
N ASN A 28 -2.70 21.67 0.44
CA ASN A 28 -4.10 22.11 0.34
C ASN A 28 -4.95 21.02 -0.34
N LEU A 29 -6.28 21.09 -0.17
CA LEU A 29 -7.19 20.09 -0.72
C LEU A 29 -7.08 19.96 -2.26
N SER A 30 -6.89 21.07 -2.97
CA SER A 30 -6.76 21.05 -4.44
C SER A 30 -5.49 20.34 -4.89
N ALA A 31 -4.37 20.49 -4.17
CA ALA A 31 -3.12 19.79 -4.43
C ALA A 31 -3.29 18.29 -4.19
N LEU A 32 -3.97 17.90 -3.11
CA LEU A 32 -4.29 16.51 -2.81
C LEU A 32 -5.14 15.86 -3.91
N ILE A 33 -6.23 16.52 -4.33
CA ILE A 33 -7.11 16.03 -5.41
C ILE A 33 -6.35 15.89 -6.73
N ASN A 34 -5.55 16.89 -7.10
CA ASN A 34 -4.75 16.81 -8.33
C ASN A 34 -3.69 15.69 -8.26
N GLY A 35 -3.08 15.48 -7.10
CA GLY A 35 -2.17 14.36 -6.86
C GLY A 35 -2.86 13.01 -7.05
N TYR A 36 -4.06 12.86 -6.46
CA TYR A 36 -4.87 11.65 -6.59
C TYR A 36 -5.27 11.37 -8.05
N LEU A 37 -5.71 12.39 -8.81
CA LEU A 37 -6.04 12.24 -10.22
C LEU A 37 -4.83 11.78 -11.06
N ARG A 38 -3.64 12.34 -10.79
CA ARG A 38 -2.40 11.93 -11.47
C ARG A 38 -2.03 10.49 -11.13
N GLN A 39 -2.18 10.11 -9.86
CA GLN A 39 -1.93 8.74 -9.42
C GLN A 39 -2.89 7.76 -10.10
N LEU A 40 -4.18 8.09 -10.12
CA LEU A 40 -5.21 7.30 -10.79
C LEU A 40 -4.89 7.06 -12.27
N ILE A 41 -4.49 8.11 -12.99
CA ILE A 41 -4.10 8.00 -14.41
C ILE A 41 -2.86 7.12 -14.59
N LYS A 42 -1.87 7.27 -13.70
CA LYS A 42 -0.61 6.52 -13.76
C LYS A 42 -0.79 5.04 -13.45
N THR A 43 -1.56 4.71 -12.42
CA THR A 43 -1.72 3.33 -11.94
C THR A 43 -2.88 2.60 -12.60
N LYS A 44 -3.84 3.34 -13.17
CA LYS A 44 -5.12 2.81 -13.68
C LYS A 44 -5.85 1.93 -12.65
N ARG A 45 -5.63 2.19 -11.37
CA ARG A 45 -6.16 1.42 -10.25
C ARG A 45 -6.90 2.34 -9.28
N VAL A 46 -8.08 1.93 -8.87
CA VAL A 46 -8.78 2.50 -7.71
C VAL A 46 -8.60 1.55 -6.53
N GLU A 47 -8.28 2.10 -5.37
CA GLU A 47 -8.08 1.34 -4.14
C GLU A 47 -9.14 1.76 -3.13
N PHE A 48 -9.94 0.79 -2.70
CA PHE A 48 -10.88 0.92 -1.60
C PHE A 48 -10.44 -0.08 -0.54
N SER A 49 -9.89 0.41 0.57
CA SER A 49 -9.52 -0.42 1.71
C SER A 49 -10.46 -0.11 2.86
N LEU A 50 -11.10 -1.14 3.41
CA LEU A 50 -11.47 -1.14 4.82
C LEU A 50 -10.19 -1.47 5.57
N ASP A 51 -9.90 -0.78 6.68
CA ASP A 51 -8.65 -0.93 7.44
C ASP A 51 -8.35 -2.42 7.71
N GLU A 52 -7.41 -3.02 6.96
CA GLU A 52 -7.11 -4.45 7.08
C GLU A 52 -6.07 -4.64 8.19
N THR A 53 -6.55 -4.96 9.39
CA THR A 53 -5.64 -5.45 10.43
C THR A 53 -5.11 -6.84 10.02
N PRO A 54 -3.78 -7.08 10.07
CA PRO A 54 -3.22 -8.39 9.75
C PRO A 54 -3.92 -9.49 10.55
N SER A 55 -4.31 -10.58 9.88
CA SER A 55 -4.91 -11.72 10.57
C SER A 55 -3.94 -12.30 11.61
N GLU A 56 -4.47 -12.95 12.65
CA GLU A 56 -3.61 -13.62 13.64
C GLU A 56 -2.69 -14.66 12.98
N TYR A 57 -3.17 -15.33 11.92
CA TYR A 57 -2.35 -16.22 11.10
C TYR A 57 -1.16 -15.48 10.48
N LEU A 58 -1.37 -14.33 9.84
CA LEU A 58 -0.30 -13.55 9.23
C LEU A 58 0.70 -13.05 10.29
N LYS A 59 0.22 -12.60 11.45
CA LYS A 59 1.09 -12.21 12.57
C LYS A 59 1.95 -13.37 13.07
N GLN A 60 1.38 -14.56 13.20
CA GLN A 60 2.10 -15.77 13.62
C GLN A 60 3.11 -16.22 12.57
N ALA A 61 2.73 -16.23 11.29
CA ALA A 61 3.63 -16.57 10.18
C ALA A 61 4.84 -15.63 10.13
N ILE A 62 4.65 -14.32 10.30
CA ILE A 62 5.75 -13.35 10.38
C ILE A 62 6.66 -13.63 11.58
N LYS A 63 6.09 -13.89 12.77
CA LYS A 63 6.88 -14.23 13.97
C LYS A 63 7.71 -15.50 13.77
N GLN A 64 7.12 -16.53 13.17
CA GLN A 64 7.80 -17.80 12.91
C GLN A 64 8.94 -17.60 11.90
N ALA A 65 8.70 -16.92 10.79
CA ALA A 65 9.73 -16.62 9.80
C ALA A 65 10.90 -15.81 10.40
N GLN A 66 10.61 -14.86 11.29
CA GLN A 66 11.64 -14.10 12.00
C GLN A 66 12.49 -14.99 12.94
N LYS A 67 11.85 -15.96 13.61
CA LYS A 67 12.54 -16.92 14.48
C LYS A 67 13.43 -17.84 13.66
N GLU A 68 12.91 -18.44 12.60
CA GLU A 68 13.67 -19.32 11.70
C GLU A 68 14.88 -18.61 11.09
N ARG A 69 14.71 -17.34 10.68
CA ARG A 69 15.82 -16.53 10.18
C ARG A 69 16.91 -16.30 11.22
N LYS A 70 16.56 -16.06 12.49
CA LYS A 70 17.53 -15.92 13.58
C LYS A 70 18.23 -17.24 13.91
N GLU A 71 17.52 -18.36 13.80
CA GLU A 71 18.04 -19.70 14.05
C GLU A 71 18.80 -20.30 12.86
N GLY A 72 18.95 -19.56 11.75
CA GLY A 72 19.61 -20.07 10.54
C GLY A 72 18.83 -21.15 9.79
N LYS A 73 17.53 -21.29 10.08
CA LYS A 73 16.60 -22.23 9.43
C LYS A 73 15.83 -21.62 8.26
N ALA A 74 16.24 -20.43 7.82
CA ALA A 74 15.69 -19.82 6.62
C ALA A 74 16.15 -20.57 5.36
N SER A 75 15.44 -20.35 4.26
CA SER A 75 15.87 -20.79 2.93
C SER A 75 17.32 -20.36 2.66
N PRO A 76 18.12 -21.18 1.96
CA PRO A 76 19.44 -20.77 1.54
C PRO A 76 19.40 -19.57 0.58
N VAL A 77 20.54 -18.92 0.40
CA VAL A 77 20.70 -17.87 -0.63
C VAL A 77 20.93 -18.56 -1.97
N PHE A 78 20.25 -18.08 -3.02
CA PHE A 78 20.36 -18.63 -4.36
C PHE A 78 20.98 -17.60 -5.31
N ASP A 79 21.93 -18.03 -6.13
CA ASP A 79 22.54 -17.20 -7.17
C ASP A 79 21.69 -17.14 -8.45
N LYS A 80 20.79 -18.12 -8.64
CA LYS A 80 19.90 -18.22 -9.80
C LYS A 80 18.44 -18.36 -9.37
N ALA A 81 17.56 -17.67 -10.07
CA ALA A 81 16.12 -17.77 -9.86
C ALA A 81 15.58 -19.20 -10.05
N SER A 82 16.16 -19.98 -10.98
CA SER A 82 15.80 -21.39 -11.20
C SER A 82 15.97 -22.25 -9.95
N ASP A 83 17.02 -21.99 -9.19
CA ASP A 83 17.40 -22.79 -8.03
C ASP A 83 16.49 -22.46 -6.84
N ALA A 84 16.10 -21.18 -6.71
CA ALA A 84 15.10 -20.75 -5.74
C ALA A 84 13.71 -21.35 -6.03
N ILE A 85 13.27 -21.35 -7.30
CA ILE A 85 11.98 -21.92 -7.71
C ILE A 85 11.96 -23.44 -7.45
N LYS A 86 13.04 -24.14 -7.80
CA LYS A 86 13.18 -25.57 -7.54
C LYS A 86 13.08 -25.87 -6.04
N TRP A 87 13.80 -25.11 -5.22
CA TRP A 87 13.76 -25.29 -3.76
C TRP A 87 12.36 -25.09 -3.19
N LEU A 88 11.63 -24.07 -3.66
CA LEU A 88 10.24 -23.82 -3.24
C LEU A 88 9.34 -25.02 -3.54
N HIS A 89 9.42 -25.59 -4.74
CA HIS A 89 8.58 -26.75 -5.11
C HIS A 89 8.93 -28.02 -4.33
N GLU A 90 10.18 -28.17 -3.89
CA GLU A 90 10.64 -29.32 -3.10
C GLU A 90 10.29 -29.21 -1.61
N HIS A 91 9.97 -27.99 -1.12
CA HIS A 91 9.81 -27.69 0.32
C HIS A 91 8.50 -26.95 0.66
N SER A 92 7.58 -26.79 -0.29
CA SER A 92 6.20 -26.28 -0.10
C SER A 92 5.22 -27.40 0.19
#